data_AF-A0AAE3TAI2-F1
#
_entry.id   AF-A0AAE3TAI2-F1
#
_cell.length_a   1.000
_cell.length_b   1.000
_cell.length_c   1.000
_cell.angle_alpha   90.00
_cell.angle_beta   90.00
_cell.angle_gamma   90.00
#
_symmetry.space_group_name_H-M   'P 1'
#
loop_
_entity.id
_entity.type
_entity.pdbx_description
1 polymer ?
#
loop_
_entity_poly.entity_id
_entity_poly.type
_entity_poly.pdbx_seq_one_letter_code
_entity_poly.pdbx_strand_id
1 'polypeptide(L)'
;MADKAEKRPLDEAELDRLFEAARSAAPAPSDALLARVMAEAEAEMPVAHVAPAPPARRRGWLAGLIAGVGGWPAAAGLVGAAVTGVAIGVASPQALERLSGGYLSPGGYALENLMPSYAGMLGEG
;
A
#
# COMPACT_ATOMS: atom_id res chain seq x y z
N MET A 1 22.41 -25.67 31.20
CA MET A 1 22.41 -25.23 29.79
C MET A 1 20.96 -25.20 29.35
N ALA A 2 20.31 -24.04 29.42
CA ALA A 2 18.90 -23.91 29.06
C ALA A 2 18.80 -23.93 27.53
N ASP A 3 18.09 -24.93 27.02
CA ASP A 3 17.71 -25.06 25.61
C ASP A 3 16.91 -23.81 25.21
N LYS A 4 17.52 -22.94 24.43
CA LYS A 4 16.90 -21.71 23.94
C LYS A 4 16.10 -22.10 22.70
N ALA A 5 14.88 -22.59 22.90
CA ALA A 5 13.97 -22.95 21.82
C ALA A 5 13.93 -21.84 20.75
N GLU A 6 14.46 -22.15 19.58
CA GLU A 6 14.56 -21.24 18.45
C GLU A 6 13.14 -20.97 17.92
N LYS A 7 12.64 -19.75 18.12
CA LYS A 7 11.32 -19.34 17.63
C LYS A 7 11.39 -19.13 16.11
N ARG A 8 11.17 -20.19 15.35
CA ARG A 8 10.95 -20.08 13.90
C ARG A 8 9.64 -19.34 13.62
N PRO A 9 9.61 -18.45 12.61
CA PRO A 9 8.36 -17.83 12.18
C PRO A 9 7.40 -18.89 11.64
N LEU A 10 6.13 -18.76 12.01
CA LEU A 10 5.03 -19.57 11.48
C LEU A 10 4.82 -19.22 10.01
N ASP A 11 4.59 -20.24 9.17
CA ASP A 11 4.19 -19.99 7.79
C ASP A 11 2.69 -19.61 7.69
N GLU A 12 2.26 -19.13 6.52
CA GLU A 12 0.89 -18.65 6.30
C GLU A 12 -0.15 -19.75 6.52
N ALA A 13 0.15 -20.99 6.12
CA ALA A 13 -0.78 -22.11 6.26
C ALA A 13 -0.93 -22.56 7.73
N GLU A 14 0.14 -22.50 8.50
CA GLU A 14 0.13 -22.72 9.94
C GLU A 14 -0.68 -21.64 10.66
N LEU A 15 -0.52 -20.37 10.29
CA LEU A 15 -1.30 -19.26 10.82
C LEU A 15 -2.79 -19.41 10.53
N ASP A 16 -3.16 -19.74 9.30
CA ASP A 16 -4.55 -19.93 8.90
C ASP A 16 -5.23 -21.03 9.70
N ARG A 17 -4.53 -22.16 9.94
CA ARG A 17 -5.04 -23.24 10.79
C ARG A 17 -5.26 -22.81 12.23
N LEU A 18 -4.35 -22.00 12.79
CA LEU A 18 -4.49 -21.46 14.14
C LEU A 18 -5.68 -20.50 14.24
N PHE A 19 -5.89 -19.64 13.24
CA PHE A 19 -7.05 -18.75 13.21
C PHE A 19 -8.37 -19.49 13.04
N GLU A 20 -8.41 -20.54 12.21
CA GLU A 20 -9.60 -21.37 12.04
C GLU A 20 -9.95 -22.11 13.34
N ALA A 21 -8.94 -22.68 14.00
CA ALA A 21 -9.12 -23.31 15.31
C ALA A 21 -9.63 -22.30 16.35
N ALA A 22 -9.04 -21.10 16.42
CA ALA A 22 -9.48 -20.05 17.32
C ALA A 22 -10.92 -19.59 17.05
N ARG A 23 -11.34 -19.53 15.78
CA ARG A 23 -12.71 -19.15 15.39
C ARG A 23 -13.72 -20.22 15.80
N SER A 24 -13.39 -21.50 15.65
CA SER A 24 -14.26 -22.62 16.04
C SER A 24 -14.47 -22.75 17.56
N ALA A 25 -13.48 -22.31 18.34
CA ALA A 25 -13.46 -22.44 19.80
C ALA A 25 -13.62 -21.08 20.52
N ALA A 26 -14.20 -20.09 19.84
CA ALA A 26 -14.36 -18.75 20.40
C ALA A 26 -15.29 -18.81 21.64
N PRO A 27 -14.79 -18.45 22.84
CA PRO A 27 -15.65 -18.40 24.02
C PRO A 27 -16.65 -17.26 23.90
N ALA A 28 -17.89 -17.51 24.31
CA ALA A 28 -18.89 -16.45 24.38
C ALA A 28 -18.46 -15.39 25.40
N PRO A 29 -18.49 -14.09 25.06
CA PRO A 29 -18.24 -13.02 26.02
C PRO A 29 -19.32 -13.03 27.11
N SER A 30 -18.96 -12.63 28.33
CA SER A 30 -19.94 -12.57 29.42
C SER A 30 -20.93 -11.43 29.21
N ASP A 31 -22.17 -11.61 29.66
CA ASP A 31 -23.22 -10.59 29.57
C ASP A 31 -22.80 -9.28 30.25
N ALA A 32 -22.08 -9.37 31.36
CA ALA A 32 -21.56 -8.21 32.07
C ALA A 32 -20.52 -7.43 31.25
N LEU A 33 -19.68 -8.12 30.46
CA LEU A 33 -18.73 -7.47 29.56
C LEU A 33 -19.48 -6.79 28.41
N LEU A 34 -20.42 -7.50 27.78
CA LEU A 34 -21.23 -6.94 26.69
C LEU A 34 -22.01 -5.70 27.15
N ALA A 35 -22.63 -5.74 28.32
CA ALA A 35 -23.35 -4.59 28.88
C ALA A 35 -22.45 -3.37 29.07
N ARG A 36 -21.20 -3.57 29.54
CA ARG A 36 -20.22 -2.48 29.67
C ARG A 36 -19.81 -1.91 28.32
N VAL A 37 -19.52 -2.77 27.35
CA VAL A 37 -19.15 -2.34 25.99
C VAL A 37 -20.27 -1.53 25.34
N MET A 38 -21.54 -1.94 25.51
CA MET A 38 -22.69 -1.20 24.98
C MET A 38 -22.85 0.16 25.66
N ALA A 39 -22.72 0.23 26.99
CA ALA A 39 -22.78 1.50 27.71
C ALA A 39 -21.67 2.48 27.30
N GLU A 40 -20.45 1.97 27.07
CA GLU A 40 -19.33 2.79 26.63
C GLU A 40 -19.47 3.22 25.17
N ALA A 41 -19.97 2.35 24.30
CA ALA A 41 -20.31 2.70 22.92
C ALA A 41 -21.37 3.81 22.87
N GLU A 42 -22.41 3.75 23.72
CA GLU A 42 -23.41 4.82 23.83
C GLU A 42 -22.83 6.13 24.35
N ALA A 43 -21.87 6.08 25.28
CA ALA A 43 -21.19 7.27 25.80
C ALA A 43 -20.29 7.94 24.75
N GLU A 44 -19.64 7.15 23.90
CA GLU A 44 -18.76 7.61 22.81
C GLU A 44 -19.52 7.87 21.49
N MET A 45 -20.82 7.59 21.45
CA MET A 45 -21.62 7.95 20.28
C MET A 45 -21.51 9.47 20.07
N PRO A 46 -21.05 9.92 18.89
CA PRO A 46 -20.97 11.34 18.62
C PRO A 46 -22.37 11.92 18.73
N VAL A 47 -22.62 12.71 19.77
CA VAL A 47 -23.81 13.53 19.82
C VAL A 47 -23.74 14.40 18.57
N ALA A 48 -24.71 14.27 17.67
CA ALA A 48 -24.85 15.17 16.55
C ALA A 48 -25.13 16.57 17.10
N HIS A 49 -24.07 17.25 17.50
CA HIS A 49 -24.10 18.67 17.76
C HIS A 49 -24.30 19.28 16.38
N VAL A 50 -25.57 19.58 16.08
CA VAL A 50 -25.93 20.58 15.09
C VAL A 50 -25.45 21.92 15.66
N ALA A 51 -24.13 22.11 15.69
CA ALA A 51 -23.56 23.41 15.91
C ALA A 51 -24.07 24.27 14.75
N PRO A 52 -24.58 25.50 15.01
CA PRO A 52 -24.88 26.41 13.92
C PRO A 52 -23.63 26.51 13.06
N ALA A 53 -23.81 26.23 11.76
CA ALA A 53 -22.69 26.19 10.83
C ALA A 53 -21.89 27.49 10.98
N PRO A 54 -20.59 27.43 11.33
CA PRO A 54 -19.79 28.64 11.39
C PRO A 54 -19.88 29.33 10.04
N PRO A 55 -19.91 30.69 9.99
CA PRO A 55 -20.01 31.40 8.73
C PRO A 55 -18.95 30.83 7.79
N ALA A 56 -19.38 30.42 6.59
CA ALA A 56 -18.52 29.73 5.64
C ALA A 56 -17.29 30.60 5.36
N ARG A 57 -16.20 30.39 6.12
CA ARG A 57 -14.90 30.89 5.75
C ARG A 57 -14.66 30.29 4.38
N ARG A 58 -14.41 31.15 3.38
CA ARG A 58 -14.03 30.75 2.03
C ARG A 58 -12.80 29.86 2.15
N ARG A 59 -13.03 28.56 2.35
CA ARG A 59 -11.97 27.57 2.46
C ARG A 59 -11.41 27.48 1.05
N GLY A 60 -10.10 27.66 0.89
CA GLY A 60 -9.46 27.47 -0.41
C GLY A 60 -9.86 26.09 -0.94
N TRP A 61 -10.05 25.97 -2.26
CA TRP A 61 -10.57 24.76 -2.91
C TRP A 61 -9.86 23.47 -2.45
N LEU A 62 -8.54 23.53 -2.22
CA LEU A 62 -7.72 22.45 -1.65
C LEU A 62 -8.15 22.01 -0.24
N ALA A 63 -8.49 22.96 0.63
CA ALA A 63 -8.90 22.66 2.00
C ALA A 63 -10.30 22.03 2.07
N GLY A 64 -11.15 22.28 1.07
CA GLY A 64 -12.41 21.55 0.90
C GLY A 64 -12.19 20.08 0.50
N LEU A 65 -11.22 19.82 -0.39
CA LEU A 65 -10.84 18.46 -0.78
C LEU A 65 -10.27 17.67 0.41
N ILE A 66 -9.33 18.25 1.17
CA ILE A 66 -8.72 17.55 2.32
C ILE A 66 -9.73 17.28 3.44
N ALA A 67 -10.68 18.20 3.68
CA ALA A 67 -11.72 18.02 4.67
C ALA A 67 -12.72 16.90 4.30
N GLY A 68 -12.96 16.67 3.00
CA GLY A 68 -13.85 15.62 2.50
C GLY A 68 -13.24 14.21 2.50
N VAL A 69 -11.91 14.08 2.51
CA VAL A 69 -11.22 12.77 2.38
C VAL A 69 -10.97 12.10 3.74
N GLY A 70 -11.16 12.80 4.87
CA GLY A 70 -11.25 12.16 6.18
C GLY A 70 -10.04 12.31 7.13
N GLY A 71 -9.32 13.43 7.07
CA GLY A 71 -8.29 13.77 8.07
C GLY A 71 -6.97 12.98 7.93
N TRP A 72 -6.30 12.63 9.03
CA TRP A 72 -4.98 11.98 9.01
C TRP A 72 -4.93 10.63 8.25
N PRO A 73 -5.95 9.75 8.28
CA PRO A 73 -5.98 8.54 7.46
C PRO A 73 -5.88 8.82 5.95
N ALA A 74 -6.50 9.89 5.47
CA ALA A 74 -6.40 10.33 4.08
C ALA A 74 -4.96 10.71 3.71
N ALA A 75 -4.28 11.43 4.60
CA ALA A 75 -2.89 11.84 4.42
C ALA A 75 -1.96 10.62 4.39
N ALA A 76 -2.19 9.62 5.26
CA ALA A 76 -1.45 8.37 5.25
C ALA A 76 -1.66 7.60 3.92
N GLY A 77 -2.89 7.55 3.42
CA GLY A 77 -3.20 6.95 2.11
C GLY A 77 -2.51 7.66 0.95
N LEU A 78 -2.49 9.00 0.96
CA LEU A 78 -1.81 9.82 -0.06
C LEU A 78 -0.30 9.56 -0.08
N VAL A 79 0.33 9.52 1.10
CA VAL A 79 1.77 9.21 1.23
C VAL A 79 2.04 7.78 0.76
N GLY A 80 1.21 6.81 1.14
CA GLY A 80 1.32 5.43 0.67
C GLY A 80 1.21 5.31 -0.85
N ALA A 81 0.25 6.02 -1.46
CA ALA A 81 0.08 6.06 -2.91
C ALA A 81 1.29 6.72 -3.61
N ALA A 82 1.84 7.79 -3.05
CA ALA A 82 3.04 8.45 -3.59
C ALA A 82 4.26 7.52 -3.54
N VAL A 83 4.51 6.85 -2.40
CA VAL A 83 5.59 5.87 -2.26
C VAL A 83 5.40 4.70 -3.22
N THR A 84 4.18 4.21 -3.37
CA THR A 84 3.85 3.13 -4.32
C THR A 84 4.11 3.57 -5.76
N GLY A 85 3.70 4.79 -6.13
CA GLY A 85 3.96 5.36 -7.45
C GLY A 85 5.46 5.52 -7.73
N VAL A 86 6.25 5.94 -6.75
CA VAL A 86 7.72 6.01 -6.88
C VAL A 86 8.33 4.62 -7.01
N ALA A 87 7.89 3.64 -6.23
CA ALA A 87 8.36 2.26 -6.33
C ALA A 87 8.07 1.66 -7.71
N ILE A 88 6.88 1.91 -8.27
CA ILE A 88 6.51 1.53 -9.64
C ILE A 88 7.37 2.28 -10.67
N GLY A 89 7.59 3.59 -10.48
CA GLY A 89 8.35 4.42 -11.42
C GLY A 89 9.85 4.14 -11.47
N VAL A 90 10.45 3.80 -10.33
CA VAL A 90 11.88 3.42 -10.22
C VAL A 90 12.11 2.00 -10.76
N ALA A 91 11.09 1.14 -10.70
CA ALA A 91 11.08 -0.15 -11.38
C ALA A 91 10.68 0.01 -12.85
N SER A 92 11.46 0.66 -13.70
CA SER A 92 12.51 -0.01 -14.49
C SER A 92 12.21 0.00 -16.00
N PRO A 93 13.26 0.06 -16.85
CA PRO A 93 13.19 -0.39 -18.24
C PRO A 93 12.71 -1.84 -18.36
N GLN A 94 13.01 -2.71 -17.38
CA GLN A 94 12.73 -4.15 -17.41
C GLN A 94 11.23 -4.48 -17.23
N ALA A 95 10.51 -3.74 -16.38
CA ALA A 95 9.06 -3.85 -16.22
C ALA A 95 8.35 -3.26 -17.43
N LEU A 96 8.90 -2.19 -18.00
CA LEU A 96 8.45 -1.62 -19.26
C LEU A 96 8.68 -2.58 -20.44
N GLU A 97 9.80 -3.31 -20.50
CA GLU A 97 10.10 -4.37 -21.48
C GLU A 97 9.14 -5.56 -21.35
N ARG A 98 8.82 -5.97 -20.12
CA ARG A 98 7.85 -7.05 -19.85
C ARG A 98 6.42 -6.65 -20.20
N LEU A 99 6.02 -5.41 -19.89
CA LEU A 99 4.67 -4.89 -20.19
C LEU A 99 4.49 -4.58 -21.67
N SER A 100 5.54 -4.07 -22.33
CA SER A 100 5.55 -3.81 -23.77
C SER A 100 5.78 -5.06 -24.62
N GLY A 101 6.06 -6.22 -24.02
CA GLY A 101 6.34 -7.45 -24.76
C GLY A 101 7.52 -7.33 -25.74
N GLY A 102 8.48 -6.45 -25.45
CA GLY A 102 9.59 -6.12 -26.35
C GLY A 102 9.22 -5.24 -27.55
N TYR A 103 7.95 -4.83 -27.70
CA TYR A 103 7.48 -4.03 -28.86
C TYR A 103 8.02 -2.58 -28.85
N LEU A 104 8.32 -2.05 -27.66
CA LEU A 104 8.95 -0.74 -27.47
C LEU A 104 10.48 -0.77 -27.55
N SER A 105 11.09 -1.95 -27.79
CA SER A 105 12.49 -2.07 -28.21
C SER A 105 12.59 -2.49 -29.68
N PRO A 106 12.16 -1.66 -30.65
CA PRO A 106 12.53 -1.85 -32.04
C PRO A 106 13.97 -1.38 -32.20
N GLY A 107 14.91 -2.24 -31.84
CA GLY A 107 16.33 -2.05 -32.14
C GLY A 107 17.06 -1.21 -31.09
N GLY A 108 17.70 -1.91 -30.15
CA GLY A 108 18.99 -1.44 -29.67
C GLY A 108 19.90 -1.28 -30.89
N TYR A 109 20.10 -0.04 -31.32
CA TYR A 109 21.08 0.26 -32.36
C TYR A 109 22.46 -0.06 -31.77
N ALA A 110 22.99 -1.25 -32.07
CA ALA A 110 24.41 -1.50 -31.97
C ALA A 110 25.13 -0.39 -32.78
N LEU A 111 26.23 0.17 -32.26
CA LEU A 111 26.98 1.23 -32.94
C LEU A 111 27.35 0.83 -34.39
N GLU A 112 27.46 -0.47 -34.63
CA GLU A 112 27.62 -1.16 -35.91
C GLU A 112 26.56 -0.75 -36.96
N ASN A 113 25.31 -0.54 -36.54
CA ASN A 113 24.20 -0.10 -37.40
C ASN A 113 24.12 1.42 -37.56
N LEU A 114 24.74 2.18 -36.65
CA LEU A 114 24.77 3.65 -36.71
C LEU A 114 25.90 4.16 -37.60
N MET A 115 27.01 3.42 -37.71
CA MET A 115 28.08 3.71 -38.69
C MET A 115 28.66 2.39 -39.25
N PRO A 116 28.20 1.95 -40.43
CA PRO A 116 28.74 0.76 -41.11
C PRO A 116 30.23 0.88 -41.49
N SER A 117 30.82 2.08 -41.39
CA SER A 117 32.23 2.34 -41.70
C SER A 117 33.22 1.70 -40.71
N TYR A 118 32.79 1.36 -39.49
CA TYR A 118 33.68 0.71 -38.51
C TYR A 118 33.93 -0.77 -38.80
N ALA A 119 32.96 -1.46 -39.43
CA ALA A 119 33.15 -2.83 -39.89
C ALA A 119 34.24 -2.92 -40.98
N GLY A 120 34.41 -1.86 -41.78
CA GLY A 120 35.48 -1.75 -42.77
C GLY A 120 36.86 -1.49 -42.16
N MET A 121 36.96 -0.75 -41.04
CA MET A 121 38.26 -0.43 -40.41
C MET A 121 38.88 -1.58 -39.62
N LEU A 122 38.09 -2.56 -39.17
CA LEU A 122 38.60 -3.74 -38.44
C LEU A 122 38.87 -4.95 -39.35
N GLY A 123 38.45 -4.88 -40.62
CA GLY A 123 38.63 -5.96 -41.61
C GLY A 123 39.85 -5.80 -42.52
N GLU A 124 40.53 -4.65 -42.48
CA GLU A 124 41.74 -4.40 -43.26
C GLU A 124 42.90 -4.02 -42.31
N GLY A 125 43.65 -5.05 -41.88
CA GLY A 125 44.84 -4.92 -41.03
C GLY A 125 45.29 -6.25 -40.44
#